data_AF-A0A7S1AMD4-F1
#
_entry.id   AF-A0A7S1AMD4-F1
#
_cell.length_a   1.000
_cell.length_b   1.000
_cell.length_c   1.000
_cell.angle_alpha   90.00
_cell.angle_beta   90.00
_cell.angle_gamma   90.00
#
_symmetry.space_group_name_H-M   'P 1'
#
loop_
_entity.id
_entity.type
_entity.pdbx_description
1 polymer ?
#
loop_
_entity_poly.entity_id
_entity_poly.type
_entity_poly.pdbx_seq_one_letter_code
_entity_poly.pdbx_strand_id
1 'polypeptide(L)'
;MYHYRLLVLCACIWSPVGAGRMATKSGVPPCHPLLDFDSVVQFRKLNGTQQVSLLESRGCEVRSNPVPATADYTCEENSFACASNVPNGTNYMCCKVKYLTRGGPKITTMFGESLHLFETGLSTLFQIPKVSEAPPSLLVKINVQPYAPYWYTMGCEEGRISEVVFNGTAVGESSLTVRSGALSSSEPFAFRLGEGPWQDVSWNNYVVDNETTLLSSPGVTVTSMISAKDPKHWGPDASATVTVGGLSFGVQQRTLGNGDESKSMLDVSVQGTYSKSAGVGGLLGPDGAILLQSVEAVPCMAVDSSVRA
;
A
#
# COMPACT_ATOMS: atom_id res chain seq x y z
N MET A 1 24.73 22.87 23.02
CA MET A 1 23.83 21.76 22.66
C MET A 1 23.65 21.81 21.14
N TYR A 2 24.11 20.81 20.39
CA TYR A 2 24.09 20.85 18.91
C TYR A 2 22.76 20.31 18.40
N HIS A 3 21.95 21.16 17.78
CA HIS A 3 20.68 20.79 17.13
C HIS A 3 20.91 20.59 15.62
N TYR A 4 20.54 19.43 15.09
CA TYR A 4 20.61 19.14 13.65
C TYR A 4 19.24 19.36 13.01
N ARG A 5 19.22 19.93 11.80
CA ARG A 5 18.00 20.05 10.99
C ARG A 5 17.78 18.76 10.22
N LEU A 6 16.58 18.18 10.36
CA LEU A 6 16.11 17.05 9.58
C LEU A 6 15.07 17.55 8.58
N LEU A 7 15.13 17.08 7.33
CA LEU A 7 14.05 17.20 6.35
C LEU A 7 14.04 15.89 5.54
N VAL A 8 12.97 15.13 5.65
CA VAL A 8 12.86 13.84 4.97
C VAL A 8 11.46 13.68 4.38
N LEU A 9 11.39 13.25 3.13
CA LEU A 9 10.16 13.07 2.36
C LEU A 9 9.98 11.58 2.02
N CYS A 10 8.93 10.96 2.55
CA CYS A 10 8.42 9.70 2.05
C CYS A 10 7.32 10.03 1.03
N ALA A 11 7.54 9.69 -0.24
CA ALA A 11 6.61 9.98 -1.32
C ALA A 11 6.24 8.68 -2.03
N CYS A 12 4.94 8.40 -2.14
CA CYS A 12 4.45 7.38 -3.07
C CYS A 12 4.68 7.88 -4.51
N ILE A 13 5.69 7.35 -5.19
CA ILE A 13 5.92 7.62 -6.62
C ILE A 13 5.44 6.40 -7.40
N TRP A 14 4.45 6.61 -8.26
CA TRP A 14 3.92 5.57 -9.13
C TRP A 14 4.71 5.50 -10.45
N SER A 15 4.92 4.28 -10.96
CA SER A 15 5.14 4.03 -12.39
C SER A 15 3.80 3.65 -13.01
N PRO A 16 3.45 4.15 -14.20
CA PRO A 16 2.12 3.93 -14.77
C PRO A 16 1.96 2.46 -15.21
N VAL A 17 1.31 1.65 -14.39
CA VAL A 17 0.76 0.36 -14.86
C VAL A 17 -0.67 0.63 -15.33
N GLY A 18 -0.89 0.46 -16.63
CA GLY A 18 -2.05 0.94 -17.37
C GLY A 18 -3.41 0.58 -16.76
N ALA A 19 -4.30 1.57 -16.78
CA ALA A 19 -5.72 1.43 -16.49
C ALA A 19 -6.36 0.40 -17.44
N GLY A 20 -6.72 -0.76 -16.91
CA GLY A 20 -7.56 -1.74 -17.60
C GLY A 20 -9.00 -1.23 -17.67
N ARG A 21 -9.50 -0.95 -18.88
CA ARG A 21 -10.93 -0.71 -19.14
C ARG A 21 -11.77 -1.91 -18.69
N MET A 22 -12.93 -1.65 -18.10
CA MET A 22 -13.96 -2.64 -17.80
C MET A 22 -14.27 -3.49 -19.04
N ALA A 23 -14.04 -4.79 -18.92
CA ALA A 23 -14.43 -5.77 -19.91
C ALA A 23 -15.96 -5.92 -19.91
N THR A 24 -16.53 -5.88 -21.12
CA THR A 24 -17.88 -6.35 -21.42
C THR A 24 -18.12 -7.73 -20.83
N LYS A 25 -19.31 -7.99 -20.26
CA LYS A 25 -19.75 -9.29 -19.72
C LYS A 25 -19.57 -10.40 -20.77
N SER A 26 -18.39 -11.04 -20.77
CA SER A 26 -18.17 -12.36 -21.33
C SER A 26 -18.73 -13.37 -20.32
N GLY A 27 -19.47 -14.36 -20.79
CA GLY A 27 -20.00 -15.46 -19.96
C GLY A 27 -18.91 -16.42 -19.45
N VAL A 28 -17.64 -16.11 -19.71
CA VAL A 28 -16.47 -16.82 -19.18
C VAL A 28 -15.96 -16.02 -17.97
N PRO A 29 -15.84 -16.62 -16.77
CA PRO A 29 -15.27 -15.91 -15.63
C PRO A 29 -13.87 -15.38 -16.00
N PRO A 30 -13.48 -14.17 -15.58
CA PRO A 30 -12.13 -13.70 -15.78
C PRO A 30 -11.16 -14.73 -15.19
N CYS A 31 -9.90 -14.76 -15.64
CA CYS A 31 -8.85 -15.64 -15.07
C CYS A 31 -8.61 -15.45 -13.54
N HIS A 32 -9.39 -14.60 -12.87
CA HIS A 32 -9.59 -14.53 -11.43
C HIS A 32 -10.69 -15.51 -10.96
N PRO A 33 -10.46 -16.47 -10.04
CA PRO A 33 -9.23 -16.87 -9.35
C PRO A 33 -8.94 -18.38 -9.55
N LEU A 34 -7.92 -18.75 -10.32
CA LEU A 34 -7.54 -20.15 -10.46
C LEU A 34 -6.91 -20.75 -9.20
N LEU A 35 -6.34 -19.92 -8.32
CA LEU A 35 -5.67 -20.34 -7.08
C LEU A 35 -5.86 -19.28 -5.99
N ASP A 36 -6.19 -19.71 -4.76
CA ASP A 36 -6.14 -18.88 -3.54
C ASP A 36 -4.69 -18.70 -3.03
N PHE A 37 -4.44 -17.81 -2.05
CA PHE A 37 -3.08 -17.50 -1.56
C PHE A 37 -2.33 -18.74 -1.08
N ASP A 38 -2.97 -19.57 -0.26
CA ASP A 38 -2.38 -20.81 0.26
C ASP A 38 -2.06 -21.77 -0.88
N SER A 39 -2.94 -21.85 -1.89
CA SER A 39 -2.73 -22.63 -3.10
C SER A 39 -1.59 -22.08 -3.96
N VAL A 40 -1.36 -20.77 -4.03
CA VAL A 40 -0.21 -20.17 -4.74
C VAL A 40 1.10 -20.45 -4.00
N VAL A 41 1.10 -20.29 -2.67
CA VAL A 41 2.28 -20.59 -1.84
C VAL A 41 2.61 -22.09 -1.90
N GLN A 42 1.59 -22.96 -1.88
CA GLN A 42 1.77 -24.39 -2.08
C GLN A 42 2.23 -24.70 -3.50
N PHE A 43 1.57 -24.16 -4.53
CA PHE A 43 1.93 -24.35 -5.95
C PHE A 43 3.41 -24.04 -6.22
N ARG A 44 3.97 -22.98 -5.63
CA ARG A 44 5.39 -22.65 -5.79
C ARG A 44 6.36 -23.65 -5.16
N LYS A 45 5.91 -24.41 -4.15
CA LYS A 45 6.68 -25.48 -3.50
C LYS A 45 6.55 -26.82 -4.23
N LEU A 46 5.62 -26.91 -5.19
CA LEU A 46 5.38 -28.10 -5.98
C LEU A 46 6.31 -28.14 -7.20
N ASN A 47 6.76 -29.34 -7.57
CA ASN A 47 7.44 -29.54 -8.85
C ASN A 47 6.45 -29.49 -10.02
N GLY A 48 6.94 -29.43 -11.26
CA GLY A 48 6.09 -29.25 -12.45
C GLY A 48 4.91 -30.23 -12.55
N THR A 49 5.10 -31.51 -12.22
CA THR A 49 4.03 -32.52 -12.22
C THR A 49 2.99 -32.27 -11.12
N GLN A 50 3.44 -31.85 -9.94
CA GLN A 50 2.54 -31.56 -8.82
C GLN A 50 1.75 -30.26 -9.04
N GLN A 51 2.35 -29.27 -9.69
CA GLN A 51 1.69 -28.04 -10.13
C GLN A 51 0.54 -28.34 -11.10
N VAL A 52 0.78 -29.24 -12.06
CA VAL A 52 -0.22 -29.73 -13.00
C VAL A 52 -1.41 -30.35 -12.26
N SER A 53 -1.16 -31.30 -11.36
CA SER A 53 -2.23 -31.99 -10.63
C SER A 53 -3.04 -31.04 -9.72
N LEU A 54 -2.42 -30.01 -9.15
CA LEU A 54 -3.12 -29.00 -8.34
C LEU A 54 -4.07 -28.16 -9.22
N LEU A 55 -3.63 -27.77 -10.42
CA LEU A 55 -4.46 -27.04 -11.36
C LEU A 55 -5.59 -27.90 -11.95
N GLU A 56 -5.33 -29.17 -12.26
CA GLU A 56 -6.33 -30.14 -12.72
C GLU A 56 -7.44 -30.32 -11.68
N SER A 57 -7.07 -30.40 -10.40
CA SER A 57 -8.05 -30.48 -9.29
C SER A 57 -8.96 -29.25 -9.19
N ARG A 58 -8.56 -28.12 -9.79
CA ARG A 58 -9.32 -26.87 -9.85
C ARG A 58 -9.99 -26.64 -11.21
N GLY A 59 -9.99 -27.65 -12.09
CA GLY A 59 -10.62 -27.59 -13.42
C GLY A 59 -9.75 -26.99 -14.53
N CYS A 60 -8.43 -26.87 -14.31
CA CYS A 60 -7.47 -26.40 -15.30
C CYS A 60 -6.59 -27.57 -15.77
N GLU A 61 -6.66 -27.95 -17.04
CA GLU A 61 -5.82 -29.04 -17.56
C GLU A 61 -4.49 -28.49 -18.09
N VAL A 62 -3.37 -29.06 -17.65
CA VAL A 62 -2.09 -28.81 -18.33
C VAL A 62 -2.06 -29.65 -19.59
N ARG A 63 -2.43 -29.05 -20.72
CA ARG A 63 -2.19 -29.68 -22.01
C ARG A 63 -0.77 -29.38 -22.46
N SER A 64 0.14 -30.29 -22.11
CA SER A 64 1.37 -30.44 -22.87
C SER A 64 1.00 -30.71 -24.32
N ASN A 65 1.51 -29.85 -25.20
CA ASN A 65 1.56 -29.98 -26.65
C ASN A 65 1.32 -31.44 -27.13
N PRO A 66 0.14 -31.80 -27.67
CA PRO A 66 -0.02 -33.13 -28.24
C PRO A 66 0.55 -33.11 -29.65
N VAL A 67 1.50 -34.00 -29.91
CA VAL A 67 1.59 -34.59 -31.24
C VAL A 67 0.51 -35.69 -31.27
N PRO A 68 -0.53 -35.63 -32.14
CA PRO A 68 -0.79 -34.65 -33.19
C PRO A 68 -1.80 -33.57 -32.75
N ALA A 69 -1.51 -32.32 -33.12
CA ALA A 69 -2.36 -31.16 -32.88
C ALA A 69 -3.59 -31.17 -33.81
N THR A 70 -4.78 -31.35 -33.26
CA THR A 70 -5.96 -30.73 -33.86
C THR A 70 -5.86 -29.24 -33.53
N ALA A 71 -5.75 -28.39 -34.55
CA ALA A 71 -5.24 -27.01 -34.51
C ALA A 71 -5.99 -25.98 -33.63
N ASP A 72 -6.98 -26.38 -32.84
CA ASP A 72 -7.95 -25.41 -32.29
C ASP A 72 -7.70 -25.02 -30.82
N TYR A 73 -6.80 -25.69 -30.07
CA TYR A 73 -6.77 -25.54 -28.60
C TYR A 73 -5.39 -25.72 -27.91
N THR A 74 -4.35 -25.01 -28.35
CA THR A 74 -3.03 -24.99 -27.66
C THR A 74 -2.69 -23.59 -27.15
N CYS A 75 -2.34 -23.46 -25.88
CA CYS A 75 -1.88 -22.20 -25.29
C CYS A 75 -0.36 -22.03 -25.44
N GLU A 76 0.09 -20.77 -25.54
CA GLU A 76 1.52 -20.42 -25.59
C GLU A 76 2.25 -20.71 -24.25
N GLU A 77 3.58 -20.73 -24.27
CA GLU A 77 4.43 -20.90 -23.09
C GLU A 77 4.08 -19.87 -21.99
N ASN A 78 4.03 -20.30 -20.72
CA ASN A 78 3.56 -19.51 -19.56
C ASN A 78 2.06 -19.13 -19.55
N SER A 79 1.22 -19.91 -20.25
CA SER A 79 -0.23 -19.77 -20.24
C SER A 79 -0.93 -21.03 -19.71
N PHE A 80 -2.01 -20.85 -18.96
CA PHE A 80 -2.86 -21.93 -18.48
C PHE A 80 -4.13 -22.04 -19.32
N ALA A 81 -4.45 -23.23 -19.82
CA ALA A 81 -5.72 -23.49 -20.49
C ALA A 81 -6.82 -23.72 -19.45
N CYS A 82 -7.88 -22.91 -19.47
CA CYS A 82 -9.03 -23.03 -18.59
C CYS A 82 -10.30 -23.21 -19.43
N ALA A 83 -11.10 -24.21 -19.09
CA ALA A 83 -12.39 -24.45 -19.75
C ALA A 83 -13.54 -24.02 -18.83
N SER A 84 -14.50 -23.28 -19.38
CA SER A 84 -15.77 -23.03 -18.71
C SER A 84 -16.83 -23.99 -19.25
N ASN A 85 -17.43 -24.79 -18.36
CA ASN A 85 -18.60 -25.60 -18.69
C ASN A 85 -19.84 -24.71 -18.73
N VAL A 86 -20.13 -24.14 -19.90
CA VAL A 86 -21.38 -23.41 -20.17
C VAL A 86 -22.36 -24.36 -20.88
N PRO A 87 -23.69 -24.28 -20.62
CA PRO A 87 -24.66 -25.27 -21.10
C PRO A 87 -24.75 -25.48 -22.62
N ASN A 88 -24.13 -24.61 -23.43
CA ASN A 88 -24.19 -24.63 -24.90
C ASN A 88 -22.81 -24.70 -25.58
N GLY A 89 -21.76 -25.12 -24.87
CA GLY A 89 -20.44 -25.34 -25.45
C GLY A 89 -19.31 -25.15 -24.45
N THR A 90 -18.18 -25.82 -24.69
CA THR A 90 -16.95 -25.63 -23.93
C THR A 90 -16.24 -24.37 -24.44
N ASN A 91 -16.30 -23.29 -23.68
CA ASN A 91 -15.50 -22.11 -23.97
C ASN A 91 -14.13 -22.28 -23.33
N TYR A 92 -13.07 -22.18 -24.13
CA TYR A 92 -11.68 -22.29 -23.68
C TYR A 92 -11.04 -20.90 -23.59
N MET A 93 -10.16 -20.70 -22.61
CA MET A 93 -9.34 -19.50 -22.51
C MET A 93 -7.90 -19.85 -22.12
N CYS A 94 -6.93 -19.17 -22.74
CA CYS A 94 -5.54 -19.23 -22.33
C CYS A 94 -5.24 -18.05 -21.39
N CYS A 95 -5.05 -18.35 -20.11
CA CYS A 95 -4.68 -17.38 -19.09
C CYS A 95 -3.16 -17.25 -19.04
N LYS A 96 -2.62 -16.25 -19.76
CA LYS A 96 -1.21 -15.89 -19.66
C LYS A 96 -0.96 -15.17 -18.34
N VAL A 97 -0.08 -15.72 -17.51
CA VAL A 97 0.30 -15.12 -16.23
C VAL A 97 1.71 -14.57 -16.30
N LYS A 98 1.92 -13.42 -15.66
CA LYS A 98 3.25 -12.87 -15.41
C LYS A 98 3.49 -12.77 -13.92
N TYR A 99 4.70 -13.12 -13.51
CA TYR A 99 5.19 -12.90 -12.16
C TYR A 99 5.75 -11.49 -12.07
N LEU A 100 5.22 -10.71 -11.14
CA LEU A 100 5.67 -9.36 -10.85
C LEU A 100 6.12 -9.30 -9.38
N THR A 101 6.72 -8.17 -9.02
CA THR A 101 7.00 -7.85 -7.63
C THR A 101 6.05 -6.75 -7.20
N ARG A 102 5.39 -6.93 -6.05
CA ARG A 102 4.55 -5.89 -5.47
C ARG A 102 5.44 -4.72 -5.03
N GLY A 103 5.17 -3.53 -5.56
CA GLY A 103 5.74 -2.29 -5.04
C GLY A 103 5.00 -1.85 -3.77
N GLY A 104 5.70 -1.17 -2.87
CA GLY A 104 5.06 -0.41 -1.81
C GLY A 104 5.71 0.96 -1.66
N PRO A 105 5.38 1.70 -0.58
CA PRO A 105 5.78 3.10 -0.45
C PRO A 105 7.29 3.27 -0.52
N LYS A 106 7.71 4.32 -1.23
CA LYS A 106 9.11 4.70 -1.32
C LYS A 106 9.48 5.58 -0.13
N ILE A 107 10.42 5.09 0.66
CA ILE A 107 11.01 5.81 1.78
C ILE A 107 12.27 6.52 1.31
N THR A 108 12.39 7.82 1.57
CA THR A 108 13.69 8.50 1.49
C THR A 108 14.26 8.55 2.90
N THR A 109 15.50 8.13 3.14
CA THR A 109 16.12 8.21 4.46
C THR A 109 16.65 9.61 4.73
N MET A 110 17.06 9.87 5.97
CA MET A 110 17.74 11.12 6.33
C MET A 110 19.07 11.38 5.59
N PHE A 111 19.63 10.36 4.95
CA PHE A 111 20.83 10.48 4.10
C PHE A 111 20.49 10.63 2.61
N GLY A 112 19.21 10.71 2.26
CA GLY A 112 18.75 10.81 0.88
C GLY A 112 18.68 9.47 0.13
N GLU A 113 18.91 8.34 0.82
CA GLU A 113 18.80 7.02 0.21
C GLU A 113 17.33 6.69 -0.06
N SER A 114 17.06 6.12 -1.23
CA SER A 114 15.72 5.70 -1.62
C SER A 114 15.53 4.22 -1.39
N LEU A 115 14.57 3.85 -0.56
CA LEU A 115 14.25 2.47 -0.20
C LEU A 115 12.78 2.18 -0.54
N HIS A 116 12.48 0.94 -0.91
CA HIS A 116 11.10 0.51 -1.12
C HIS A 116 10.66 -0.42 0.01
N LEU A 117 9.50 -0.13 0.58
CA LEU A 117 8.88 -1.01 1.56
C LEU A 117 8.02 -2.05 0.83
N PHE A 118 8.40 -3.32 0.91
CA PHE A 118 7.69 -4.41 0.22
C PHE A 118 6.63 -5.08 1.09
N GLU A 119 6.76 -5.00 2.41
CA GLU A 119 5.85 -5.62 3.38
C GLU A 119 4.62 -4.76 3.66
N THR A 120 3.53 -5.45 3.99
CA THR A 120 2.28 -4.85 4.48
C THR A 120 2.20 -4.95 6.00
N GLY A 121 1.40 -4.11 6.63
CA GLY A 121 1.23 -4.03 8.06
C GLY A 121 2.05 -2.88 8.67
N LEU A 122 2.27 -2.96 9.98
CA LEU A 122 2.92 -1.90 10.72
C LEU A 122 4.45 -1.97 10.59
N SER A 123 5.06 -0.88 10.16
CA SER A 123 6.50 -0.70 10.13
C SER A 123 6.91 0.55 10.90
N THR A 124 8.04 0.49 11.61
CA THR A 124 8.56 1.64 12.35
C THR A 124 9.21 2.63 11.39
N LEU A 125 8.49 3.71 11.07
CA LEU A 125 8.99 4.77 10.20
C LEU A 125 10.09 5.57 10.91
N PHE A 126 9.86 5.95 12.16
CA PHE A 126 10.73 6.86 12.91
C PHE A 126 10.68 6.56 14.40
N GLN A 127 11.82 6.60 15.08
CA GLN A 127 11.88 6.40 16.53
C GLN A 127 12.95 7.27 17.18
N ILE A 128 12.63 7.83 18.35
CA ILE A 128 13.59 8.47 19.27
C ILE A 128 13.36 7.94 20.70
N PRO A 129 14.41 7.50 21.40
CA PRO A 129 15.79 7.34 20.93
C PRO A 129 15.94 6.18 19.93
N LYS A 130 17.08 6.15 19.22
CA LYS A 130 17.42 5.11 18.22
C LYS A 130 17.39 3.71 18.83
N VAL A 131 18.03 3.56 20.00
CA VAL A 131 18.09 2.33 20.79
C VAL A 131 17.42 2.65 22.12
N SER A 132 16.46 1.82 22.53
CA SER A 132 15.73 2.07 23.77
C SER A 132 15.46 0.76 24.50
N GLU A 133 15.98 0.63 25.72
CA GLU A 133 15.55 -0.40 26.69
C GLU A 133 14.26 0.01 27.40
N ALA A 134 13.93 1.30 27.36
CA ALA A 134 12.70 1.88 27.89
C ALA A 134 11.69 2.17 26.75
N PRO A 135 10.42 2.51 27.06
CA PRO A 135 9.48 2.99 26.06
C PRO A 135 10.05 4.21 25.31
N PRO A 136 9.96 4.25 23.97
CA PRO A 136 10.51 5.36 23.21
C PRO A 136 9.77 6.66 23.54
N SER A 137 10.52 7.76 23.58
CA SER A 137 9.94 9.10 23.74
C SER A 137 9.00 9.46 22.59
N LEU A 138 9.35 9.01 21.38
CA LEU A 138 8.53 9.15 20.19
C LEU A 138 8.75 7.94 19.28
N LEU A 139 7.66 7.33 18.86
CA LEU A 139 7.62 6.21 17.94
C LEU A 139 6.53 6.49 16.92
N VAL A 140 6.92 6.59 15.65
CA VAL A 140 6.03 6.76 14.53
C VAL A 140 6.05 5.50 13.69
N LYS A 141 4.88 4.88 13.56
CA LYS A 141 4.65 3.72 12.70
C LYS A 141 3.79 4.09 11.52
N ILE A 142 4.01 3.40 10.41
CA ILE A 142 3.14 3.45 9.24
C ILE A 142 2.48 2.09 9.07
N ASN A 143 1.19 2.07 8.75
CA ASN A 143 0.47 0.87 8.37
C ASN A 143 0.40 0.84 6.84
N VAL A 144 0.99 -0.18 6.22
CA VAL A 144 0.98 -0.34 4.77
C VAL A 144 -0.03 -1.39 4.36
N GLN A 145 -0.97 -1.01 3.50
CA GLN A 145 -2.03 -1.88 3.03
C GLN A 145 -2.23 -1.72 1.52
N PRO A 146 -2.62 -2.78 0.80
CA PRO A 146 -3.08 -2.63 -0.57
C PRO A 146 -4.46 -1.93 -0.60
N TYR A 147 -4.83 -1.35 -1.74
CA TYR A 147 -6.20 -0.85 -1.95
C TYR A 147 -7.23 -1.96 -2.05
N ALA A 148 -6.86 -3.03 -2.74
CA ALA A 148 -7.70 -4.17 -2.99
C ALA A 148 -7.16 -5.39 -2.22
N PRO A 149 -8.04 -6.21 -1.64
CA PRO A 149 -7.66 -7.50 -1.10
C PRO A 149 -6.89 -8.34 -2.12
N TYR A 150 -5.98 -9.18 -1.63
CA TYR A 150 -5.10 -10.03 -2.45
C TYR A 150 -5.83 -10.75 -3.57
N TRP A 151 -7.03 -11.29 -3.30
CA TRP A 151 -7.79 -12.12 -4.24
C TRP A 151 -8.30 -11.36 -5.48
N TYR A 152 -8.49 -10.04 -5.38
CA TYR A 152 -8.91 -9.21 -6.52
C TYR A 152 -7.77 -8.90 -7.48
N THR A 153 -6.52 -8.93 -7.01
CA THR A 153 -5.35 -8.47 -7.78
C THR A 153 -4.22 -9.49 -7.81
N MET A 154 -4.47 -10.70 -7.28
CA MET A 154 -3.48 -11.76 -7.08
C MET A 154 -2.20 -11.23 -6.41
N GLY A 155 -2.38 -10.29 -5.47
CA GLY A 155 -1.33 -9.67 -4.69
C GLY A 155 -0.52 -8.59 -5.41
N CYS A 156 -0.85 -8.24 -6.66
CA CYS A 156 -0.12 -7.21 -7.40
C CYS A 156 -0.58 -5.78 -7.15
N GLU A 157 -1.61 -5.58 -6.32
CA GLU A 157 -1.93 -4.22 -5.86
C GLU A 157 -0.76 -3.68 -5.03
N GLU A 158 -0.29 -2.49 -5.38
CA GLU A 158 0.76 -1.83 -4.64
C GLU A 158 0.34 -1.48 -3.22
N GLY A 159 1.30 -1.52 -2.30
CA GLY A 159 1.11 -1.05 -0.93
C GLY A 159 1.06 0.47 -0.87
N ARG A 160 0.16 1.00 -0.06
CA ARG A 160 0.10 2.43 0.32
C ARG A 160 0.16 2.57 1.83
N ILE A 161 0.58 3.74 2.30
CA ILE A 161 0.41 4.09 3.71
C ILE A 161 -1.08 4.41 3.92
N SER A 162 -1.78 3.55 4.66
CA SER A 162 -3.18 3.75 5.02
C SER A 162 -3.33 4.47 6.35
N GLU A 163 -2.38 4.28 7.27
CA GLU A 163 -2.41 4.92 8.59
C GLU A 163 -1.00 5.31 9.05
N VAL A 164 -0.94 6.36 9.87
CA VAL A 164 0.25 6.77 10.62
C VAL A 164 -0.09 6.80 12.09
N VAL A 165 0.71 6.13 12.90
CA VAL A 165 0.49 6.00 14.35
C VAL A 165 1.66 6.65 15.09
N PHE A 166 1.36 7.65 15.91
CA PHE A 166 2.30 8.35 16.78
C PHE A 166 2.09 7.87 18.23
N ASN A 167 3.15 7.31 18.81
CA ASN A 167 3.19 6.81 20.18
C ASN A 167 4.40 7.37 20.91
N GLY A 168 4.41 7.24 22.24
CA GLY A 168 5.57 7.54 23.07
C GLY A 168 5.26 8.64 24.09
N THR A 169 6.16 8.78 25.06
CA THR A 169 5.93 9.66 26.21
C THR A 169 5.78 11.14 25.84
N ALA A 170 6.34 11.57 24.70
CA ALA A 170 6.18 12.94 24.19
C ALA A 170 4.80 13.22 23.56
N VAL A 171 4.10 12.17 23.12
CA VAL A 171 2.71 12.26 22.62
C VAL A 171 1.72 12.23 23.79
N GLY A 172 2.09 11.57 24.89
CA GLY A 172 1.30 11.42 26.11
C GLY A 172 0.99 9.95 26.41
N GLU A 173 -0.06 9.71 27.21
CA GLU A 173 -0.50 8.36 27.57
C GLU A 173 -1.31 7.67 26.44
N SER A 174 -1.79 8.46 25.47
CA SER A 174 -2.58 7.97 24.33
C SER A 174 -1.78 8.00 23.03
N SER A 175 -2.16 7.15 22.09
CA SER A 175 -1.65 7.15 20.71
C SER A 175 -2.40 8.17 19.85
N LEU A 176 -1.72 8.86 18.93
CA LEU A 176 -2.40 9.61 17.88
C LEU A 176 -2.34 8.80 16.59
N THR A 177 -3.50 8.52 15.99
CA THR A 177 -3.59 7.82 14.70
C THR A 177 -4.17 8.75 13.65
N VAL A 178 -3.57 8.76 12.46
CA VAL A 178 -4.05 9.44 11.26
C VAL A 178 -4.37 8.38 10.22
N ARG A 179 -5.57 8.41 9.63
CA ARG A 179 -5.95 7.50 8.53
C ARG A 179 -6.10 8.26 7.22
N SER A 180 -5.75 7.63 6.11
CA SER A 180 -6.21 8.05 4.78
C SER A 180 -7.68 7.73 4.60
N GLY A 181 -8.39 8.57 3.86
CA GLY A 181 -9.76 8.33 3.46
C GLY A 181 -10.21 9.41 2.49
N ALA A 182 -10.96 9.04 1.47
CA ALA A 182 -11.46 10.02 0.52
C ALA A 182 -12.37 11.04 1.21
N LEU A 183 -12.23 12.32 0.89
CA LEU A 183 -12.96 13.39 1.58
C LEU A 183 -14.49 13.30 1.46
N SER A 184 -14.97 12.54 0.48
CA SER A 184 -16.40 12.30 0.21
C SER A 184 -16.87 10.89 0.60
N SER A 185 -16.00 9.99 1.07
CA SER A 185 -16.41 8.64 1.44
C SER A 185 -17.00 8.57 2.86
N SER A 186 -17.56 7.42 3.21
CA SER A 186 -18.01 7.12 4.58
C SER A 186 -16.88 7.03 5.61
N GLU A 187 -15.64 6.88 5.16
CA GLU A 187 -14.44 6.82 5.99
C GLU A 187 -13.41 7.81 5.44
N PRO A 188 -13.57 9.11 5.72
CA PRO A 188 -12.69 10.14 5.20
C PRO A 188 -11.37 10.20 5.97
N PHE A 189 -10.44 11.04 5.47
CA PHE A 189 -9.22 11.41 6.16
C PHE A 189 -9.56 11.85 7.59
N ALA A 190 -8.95 11.24 8.59
CA ALA A 190 -9.37 11.46 9.97
C ALA A 190 -8.26 11.19 10.98
N PHE A 191 -8.52 11.66 12.19
CA PHE A 191 -7.61 11.57 13.32
C PHE A 191 -8.30 10.91 14.50
N ARG A 192 -7.55 10.17 15.31
CA ARG A 192 -8.04 9.61 16.56
C ARG A 192 -6.96 9.68 17.63
N LEU A 193 -7.35 10.07 18.84
CA LEU A 193 -6.52 9.98 20.04
C LEU A 193 -6.96 8.76 20.87
N GLY A 194 -6.04 7.84 21.13
CA GLY A 194 -6.29 6.57 21.81
C GLY A 194 -7.41 5.77 21.16
N GLU A 195 -8.39 5.36 21.96
CA GLU A 195 -9.60 4.66 21.52
C GLU A 195 -10.81 5.59 21.34
N GLY A 196 -10.58 6.91 21.32
CA GLY A 196 -11.65 7.90 21.11
C GLY A 196 -12.33 7.81 19.72
N PRO A 197 -13.35 8.64 19.47
CA PRO A 197 -13.96 8.70 18.15
C PRO A 197 -13.00 9.27 17.10
N TRP A 198 -13.21 8.90 15.84
CA TRP A 198 -12.54 9.53 14.71
C TRP A 198 -13.04 10.96 14.53
N GLN A 199 -12.11 11.89 14.36
CA GLN A 199 -12.35 13.26 13.98
C GLN A 199 -12.12 13.39 12.48
N ASP A 200 -13.22 13.36 11.74
CA ASP A 200 -13.21 13.37 10.28
C ASP A 200 -12.90 14.77 9.74
N VAL A 201 -11.97 14.82 8.80
CA VAL A 201 -11.68 15.96 7.95
C VAL A 201 -12.35 15.72 6.61
N SER A 202 -13.48 16.38 6.40
CA SER A 202 -14.33 16.22 5.22
C SER A 202 -14.91 17.56 4.78
N TRP A 203 -15.50 17.59 3.59
CA TRP A 203 -16.20 18.76 3.05
C TRP A 203 -17.32 19.29 3.92
N ASN A 204 -17.88 18.43 4.78
CA ASN A 204 -18.98 18.81 5.65
C ASN A 204 -18.53 19.68 6.83
N ASN A 205 -17.26 19.54 7.23
CA ASN A 205 -16.76 20.09 8.50
C ASN A 205 -15.62 21.12 8.29
N TYR A 206 -15.07 21.25 7.09
CA TYR A 206 -13.88 22.06 6.82
C TYR A 206 -14.07 22.98 5.62
N VAL A 207 -13.46 24.17 5.73
CA VAL A 207 -13.36 25.15 4.66
C VAL A 207 -12.02 24.93 3.93
N VAL A 208 -12.04 24.96 2.60
CA VAL A 208 -10.82 24.85 1.76
C VAL A 208 -9.82 25.93 2.17
N ASP A 209 -8.54 25.57 2.20
CA ASP A 209 -7.39 26.44 2.49
C ASP A 209 -7.47 27.17 3.84
N ASN A 210 -8.28 26.66 4.77
CA ASN A 210 -8.31 27.10 6.16
C ASN A 210 -7.64 26.06 7.06
N GLU A 211 -6.64 26.49 7.84
CA GLU A 211 -5.98 25.65 8.81
C GLU A 211 -6.82 25.59 10.10
N THR A 212 -7.13 24.37 10.53
CA THR A 212 -7.90 24.12 11.75
C THR A 212 -7.06 23.33 12.73
N THR A 213 -6.94 23.83 13.96
CA THR A 213 -6.34 23.06 15.07
C THR A 213 -7.32 22.01 15.55
N LEU A 214 -6.97 20.74 15.38
CA LEU A 214 -7.82 19.60 15.76
C LEU A 214 -7.56 19.17 17.20
N LEU A 215 -6.28 19.21 17.58
CA LEU A 215 -5.82 18.79 18.89
C LEU A 215 -4.73 19.73 19.35
N SER A 216 -4.85 20.19 20.59
CA SER A 216 -3.79 20.92 21.28
C SER A 216 -3.71 20.37 22.70
N SER A 217 -2.72 19.52 22.94
CA SER A 217 -2.45 18.92 24.25
C SER A 217 -0.99 19.16 24.64
N PRO A 218 -0.63 19.07 25.94
CA PRO A 218 0.76 19.23 26.35
C PRO A 218 1.65 18.20 25.64
N GLY A 219 2.52 18.67 24.75
CA GLY A 219 3.45 17.82 23.99
C GLY A 219 3.04 17.50 22.55
N VAL A 220 1.77 17.66 22.18
CA VAL A 220 1.29 17.41 20.80
C VAL A 220 0.31 18.49 20.31
N THR A 221 0.55 18.96 19.09
CA THR A 221 -0.40 19.81 18.36
C THR A 221 -0.66 19.22 17.00
N VAL A 222 -1.94 19.11 16.63
CA VAL A 222 -2.38 18.65 15.32
C VAL A 222 -3.16 19.77 14.66
N THR A 223 -2.63 20.26 13.55
CA THR A 223 -3.37 21.15 12.65
C THR A 223 -3.67 20.40 11.36
N SER A 224 -4.81 20.70 10.76
CA SER A 224 -5.23 20.08 9.50
C SER A 224 -5.82 21.12 8.57
N MET A 225 -5.68 20.88 7.28
CA MET A 225 -6.19 21.73 6.22
C MET A 225 -6.60 20.85 5.04
N ILE A 226 -7.72 21.18 4.40
CA ILE A 226 -8.05 20.66 3.08
C ILE A 226 -7.55 21.66 2.04
N SER A 227 -6.73 21.21 1.10
CA SER A 227 -6.20 22.05 0.04
C SER A 227 -6.50 21.47 -1.33
N ALA A 228 -6.84 22.34 -2.28
CA ALA A 228 -7.01 21.97 -3.68
C ALA A 228 -5.83 22.50 -4.51
N LYS A 229 -4.60 22.07 -4.17
CA LYS A 229 -3.37 22.61 -4.78
C LYS A 229 -3.24 22.26 -6.27
N ASP A 230 -3.73 21.11 -6.69
CA ASP A 230 -3.77 20.70 -8.10
C ASP A 230 -5.06 19.96 -8.45
N PRO A 231 -6.20 20.67 -8.53
CA PRO A 231 -7.51 20.05 -8.75
C PRO A 231 -7.66 19.42 -10.14
N LYS A 232 -6.70 19.65 -11.05
CA LYS A 232 -6.72 19.12 -12.42
C LYS A 232 -6.05 17.75 -12.51
N HIS A 233 -5.06 17.48 -11.67
CA HIS A 233 -4.37 16.18 -11.67
C HIS A 233 -4.73 15.33 -10.45
N TRP A 234 -4.98 15.93 -9.28
CA TRP A 234 -5.29 15.22 -8.04
C TRP A 234 -6.62 15.73 -7.45
N GLY A 235 -7.28 14.85 -6.70
CA GLY A 235 -8.42 15.29 -5.90
C GLY A 235 -7.99 16.33 -4.87
N PRO A 236 -8.93 17.09 -4.30
CA PRO A 236 -8.62 17.91 -3.17
C PRO A 236 -8.07 17.03 -2.03
N ASP A 237 -6.94 17.45 -1.49
CA ASP A 237 -6.11 16.66 -0.60
C ASP A 237 -6.12 17.29 0.79
N ALA A 238 -6.45 16.49 1.79
CA ALA A 238 -6.24 16.87 3.18
C ALA A 238 -4.77 16.73 3.55
N SER A 239 -4.31 17.58 4.44
CA SER A 239 -2.99 17.49 5.04
C SER A 239 -3.09 17.82 6.52
N ALA A 240 -2.24 17.16 7.31
CA ALA A 240 -2.04 17.49 8.70
C ALA A 240 -0.59 17.81 8.98
N THR A 241 -0.39 18.73 9.92
CA THR A 241 0.89 18.93 10.59
C THR A 241 0.75 18.47 12.04
N VAL A 242 1.49 17.40 12.38
CA VAL A 242 1.58 16.88 13.75
C VAL A 242 2.88 17.35 14.35
N THR A 243 2.82 18.22 15.35
CA THR A 243 3.99 18.74 16.07
C THR A 243 4.13 18.01 17.38
N VAL A 244 5.30 17.39 17.62
CA VAL A 244 5.64 16.71 18.88
C VAL A 244 7.00 17.19 19.36
N GLY A 245 7.03 17.95 20.45
CA GLY A 245 8.25 18.60 20.94
C GLY A 245 8.89 19.50 19.88
N GLY A 246 10.16 19.23 19.52
CA GLY A 246 10.91 19.98 18.50
C GLY A 246 10.80 19.44 17.07
N LEU A 247 9.89 18.49 16.83
CA LEU A 247 9.67 17.84 15.54
C LEU A 247 8.27 18.15 15.00
N SER A 248 8.18 18.26 13.68
CA SER A 248 6.96 18.50 12.93
C SER A 248 6.85 17.45 11.83
N PHE A 249 5.73 16.75 11.78
CA PHE A 249 5.44 15.70 10.83
C PHE A 249 4.34 16.18 9.89
N GLY A 250 4.64 16.28 8.60
CA GLY A 250 3.65 16.54 7.57
C GLY A 250 3.05 15.22 7.10
N VAL A 251 1.75 15.02 7.33
CA VAL A 251 0.98 13.88 6.82
C VAL A 251 0.05 14.41 5.73
N GLN A 252 0.40 14.15 4.48
CA GLN A 252 -0.37 14.62 3.33
C GLN A 252 -1.14 13.45 2.74
N GLN A 253 -2.45 13.59 2.61
CA GLN A 253 -3.22 12.69 1.78
C GLN A 253 -2.98 13.01 0.31
N ARG A 254 -2.89 11.97 -0.51
CA ARG A 254 -3.07 12.05 -1.96
C ARG A 254 -4.26 11.18 -2.35
N THR A 255 -5.17 11.74 -3.15
CA THR A 255 -6.36 11.04 -3.62
C THR A 255 -6.38 10.94 -5.14
N LEU A 256 -6.45 9.71 -5.66
CA LEU A 256 -6.64 9.43 -7.09
C LEU A 256 -8.10 9.06 -7.35
N GLY A 257 -8.70 9.64 -8.39
CA GLY A 257 -10.12 9.43 -8.70
C GLY A 257 -11.05 10.29 -7.82
N ASN A 258 -12.36 10.01 -7.89
CA ASN A 258 -13.39 10.76 -7.17
C ASN A 258 -14.46 9.81 -6.61
N GLY A 259 -15.13 10.20 -5.52
CA GLY A 259 -16.20 9.41 -4.90
C GLY A 259 -15.70 8.11 -4.24
N ASP A 260 -16.54 7.08 -4.23
CA ASP A 260 -16.27 5.81 -3.52
C ASP A 260 -15.21 4.93 -4.21
N GLU A 261 -14.95 5.16 -5.49
CA GLU A 261 -13.87 4.47 -6.22
C GLU A 261 -12.50 5.14 -6.03
N SER A 262 -12.45 6.23 -5.26
CA SER A 262 -11.21 6.97 -5.08
C SER A 262 -10.20 6.22 -4.21
N LYS A 263 -8.95 6.33 -4.63
CA LYS A 263 -7.80 5.69 -4.00
C LYS A 263 -7.03 6.75 -3.20
N SER A 264 -7.25 6.77 -1.88
CA SER A 264 -6.56 7.66 -0.94
C SER A 264 -5.32 6.98 -0.32
N MET A 265 -4.22 7.72 -0.20
CA MET A 265 -2.96 7.27 0.40
C MET A 265 -2.33 8.40 1.20
N LEU A 266 -1.42 8.08 2.11
CA LEU A 266 -0.65 9.07 2.86
C LEU A 266 0.80 9.14 2.36
N ASP A 267 1.29 10.37 2.25
CA ASP A 267 2.70 10.72 2.21
C ASP A 267 3.08 11.31 3.57
N VAL A 268 4.25 10.93 4.07
CA VAL A 268 4.71 11.34 5.41
C VAL A 268 6.07 12.00 5.30
N SER A 269 6.21 13.15 5.93
CA SER A 269 7.47 13.87 6.02
C SER A 269 7.75 14.25 7.47
N VAL A 270 9.03 14.34 7.81
CA VAL A 270 9.47 14.80 9.13
C VAL A 270 10.48 15.92 8.97
N GLN A 271 10.30 16.94 9.78
CA GLN A 271 11.22 18.05 9.89
C GLN A 271 11.41 18.50 11.33
N GLY A 272 12.52 19.18 11.62
CA GLY A 272 12.78 19.76 12.93
C GLY A 272 14.13 19.37 13.50
N THR A 273 14.23 19.39 14.83
CA THR A 273 15.49 19.15 15.54
C THR A 273 15.35 18.07 16.60
N TYR A 274 16.41 17.28 16.76
CA TYR A 274 16.49 16.23 17.77
C TYR A 274 17.85 16.27 18.48
N SER A 275 17.93 15.62 19.65
CA SER A 275 19.20 15.48 20.37
C SER A 275 20.09 14.42 19.71
N LYS A 276 21.32 14.79 19.35
CA LYS A 276 22.30 13.86 18.77
C LYS A 276 22.56 12.63 19.66
N SER A 277 22.51 12.80 20.98
CA SER A 277 22.74 11.69 21.92
C SER A 277 21.61 10.65 21.92
N ALA A 278 20.38 11.07 21.62
CA ALA A 278 19.24 10.16 21.52
C ALA A 278 19.27 9.35 20.20
N GLY A 279 19.80 9.97 19.13
CA GLY A 279 19.80 9.40 17.80
C GLY A 279 18.39 9.26 17.21
N VAL A 280 18.32 8.79 15.97
CA VAL A 280 17.07 8.47 15.25
C VAL A 280 17.16 7.02 14.81
N GLY A 281 16.09 6.26 15.01
CA GLY A 281 15.91 4.89 14.51
C GLY A 281 14.72 4.77 13.57
N GLY A 282 14.46 3.56 13.09
CA GLY A 282 13.41 3.26 12.12
C GLY A 282 13.85 3.48 10.67
N LEU A 283 12.89 3.35 9.75
CA LEU A 283 13.11 3.41 8.30
C LEU A 283 13.70 4.74 7.80
N LEU A 284 13.40 5.86 8.47
CA LEU A 284 13.97 7.17 8.12
C LEU A 284 15.37 7.40 8.73
N GLY A 285 15.74 6.58 9.71
CA GLY A 285 17.03 6.65 10.40
C GLY A 285 18.18 6.05 9.59
N PRO A 286 19.40 6.06 10.16
CA PRO A 286 20.59 5.53 9.52
C PRO A 286 20.55 4.01 9.27
N ASP A 287 19.69 3.29 10.00
CA ASP A 287 19.56 1.85 9.86
C ASP A 287 18.45 1.45 8.88
N GLY A 288 17.77 2.42 8.25
CA GLY A 288 16.63 2.16 7.39
C GLY A 288 16.94 1.18 6.26
N ALA A 289 18.11 1.33 5.62
CA ALA A 289 18.58 0.42 4.58
C ALA A 289 18.78 -1.00 5.13
N ILE A 290 19.38 -1.14 6.32
CA ILE A 290 19.64 -2.44 6.96
C ILE A 290 18.32 -3.12 7.33
N LEU A 291 17.34 -2.36 7.83
CA LEU A 291 16.01 -2.87 8.18
C LEU A 291 15.25 -3.42 6.96
N LEU A 292 15.57 -2.97 5.75
CA LEU A 292 14.94 -3.43 4.51
C LEU A 292 15.80 -4.40 3.70
N GLN A 293 17.10 -4.52 3.99
CA GLN A 293 18.01 -5.44 3.28
C GLN A 293 17.63 -6.92 3.45
N SER A 294 16.97 -7.28 4.55
CA SER A 294 16.49 -8.64 4.81
C SER A 294 15.06 -8.89 4.32
N VAL A 295 14.40 -7.88 3.74
CA VAL A 295 13.00 -7.98 3.31
C VAL A 295 12.98 -8.37 1.84
N GLU A 296 12.60 -9.62 1.56
CA GLU A 296 12.43 -10.09 0.19
C GLU A 296 11.24 -9.39 -0.48
N ALA A 297 11.44 -9.02 -1.74
CA ALA A 297 10.41 -8.40 -2.54
C ALA A 297 9.22 -9.38 -2.68
N VAL A 298 8.00 -8.93 -2.37
CA VAL A 298 6.84 -9.82 -2.34
C VAL A 298 6.39 -10.15 -3.77
N PRO A 299 6.55 -11.40 -4.25
CA PRO A 299 6.17 -11.77 -5.60
C PRO A 299 4.65 -11.88 -5.72
N CYS A 300 4.09 -11.32 -6.79
CA CYS A 300 2.69 -11.35 -7.12
C CYS A 300 2.45 -11.89 -8.54
N MET A 301 1.20 -12.20 -8.88
CA MET A 301 0.82 -12.67 -10.21
C MET A 301 -0.14 -11.68 -10.86
N ALA A 302 0.04 -11.40 -12.16
CA ALA A 302 -0.90 -10.61 -12.94
C ALA A 302 -1.26 -11.34 -14.24
N VAL A 303 -2.48 -11.13 -14.72
CA VAL A 303 -2.85 -11.56 -16.07
C VAL A 303 -2.13 -10.66 -17.07
N ASP A 304 -1.44 -11.25 -18.04
CA ASP A 304 -0.82 -10.52 -19.13
C ASP A 304 -1.88 -10.13 -20.16
N SER A 305 -2.34 -8.88 -20.10
CA SER A 305 -3.36 -8.33 -20.99
C SER A 305 -2.85 -8.00 -22.41
N SER A 306 -1.58 -8.28 -22.72
CA SER A 306 -1.04 -8.15 -24.09
C SER A 306 -1.64 -9.18 -25.06
N VAL A 307 -2.26 -10.24 -24.54
CA VAL A 307 -3.00 -11.22 -25.35
C VAL A 307 -4.49 -10.91 -25.23
N ARG A 308 -4.98 -10.03 -26.10
CA ARG A 308 -6.41 -9.99 -26.42
C ARG A 308 -6.72 -11.21 -27.28
N ALA A 309 -7.70 -12.01 -26.86
CA ALA A 309 -8.39 -12.93 -27.76
C ALA A 309 -9.04 -12.17 -28.91
#